data_AF-A0A6I9T178-F1
#
_entry.id   AF-A0A6I9T178-F1
#
_cell.length_a   1.000
_cell.length_b   1.000
_cell.length_c   1.000
_cell.angle_alpha   90.00
_cell.angle_beta   90.00
_cell.angle_gamma   90.00
#
_symmetry.space_group_name_H-M   'P 1'
#
loop_
_entity.id
_entity.type
_entity.pdbx_description
1 polymer ?
#
loop_
_entity_poly.entity_id
_entity_poly.type
_entity_poly.pdbx_seq_one_letter_code
_entity_poly.pdbx_strand_id
1 'polypeptide(L)'
;MLSSFPPPRPTESIHHRLIEFVKTALINIFVSPYATVCDLYCGKVPDEAKWDEAQIGHYIGIDVATSGVSEVREAWESRRKAYTSEFLEFDPCIEEVDLYWKNKENQADIVFCMQHLPLCVETEEKVRRLLHNVSSLLKPGGYFLGITPDSSTIWSKYQKNVEAYHNKSAGMKPNIFPNCIRSESYMITFEVEEEKFPFFGKKYQLKFAGDMSAETHCLVHFPSLIRLAREAGLEYVEIQNLTEFYDDNRAQLAGKLMAPLMDAGHNLVDQRGRLLQRSYDVLGLYTTFIFQKPDPDIAPPLMTPLLEDASHNHDEAPLMPQRDWQVVGWREDDKNVQPEPSSGLGKITEQKGILGPGPAELRFPEAL
;
A
#
# COMPACT_ATOMS: atom_id res chain seq x y z
N MET A 1 34.19 40.78 -17.61
CA MET A 1 33.20 39.72 -17.83
C MET A 1 33.10 38.91 -16.55
N LEU A 2 32.08 39.17 -15.74
CA LEU A 2 31.80 38.36 -14.54
C LEU A 2 30.85 37.25 -14.98
N SER A 3 31.36 36.02 -15.02
CA SER A 3 30.56 34.83 -15.27
C SER A 3 29.60 34.62 -14.10
N SER A 4 28.33 35.00 -14.28
CA SER A 4 27.24 34.61 -13.39
C SER A 4 26.98 33.12 -13.59
N PHE A 5 27.57 32.29 -12.74
CA PHE A 5 27.06 30.94 -12.55
C PHE A 5 25.62 31.07 -12.01
N PRO A 6 24.64 30.37 -12.61
CA PRO A 6 23.32 30.31 -12.00
C PRO A 6 23.46 29.73 -10.58
N PRO A 7 22.67 30.19 -9.60
CA PRO A 7 22.67 29.59 -8.27
C PRO A 7 22.40 28.09 -8.41
N PRO A 8 23.07 27.22 -7.63
CA PRO A 8 22.75 25.81 -7.62
C PRO A 8 21.25 25.68 -7.32
N ARG A 9 20.52 25.02 -8.22
CA ARG A 9 19.14 24.60 -7.94
C ARG A 9 19.18 23.86 -6.60
N PRO A 10 18.22 24.08 -5.67
CA PRO A 10 18.18 23.30 -4.46
C PRO A 10 18.22 21.83 -4.86
N THR A 11 19.28 21.14 -4.45
CA THR A 11 19.41 19.69 -4.66
C THR A 11 18.19 19.07 -4.02
N GLU A 12 17.24 18.61 -4.85
CA GLU A 12 16.09 17.83 -4.38
C GLU A 12 16.58 16.78 -3.40
N SER A 13 15.97 16.76 -2.23
CA SER A 13 16.37 15.87 -1.15
C SER A 13 16.25 14.42 -1.63
N ILE A 14 17.18 13.56 -1.21
CA ILE A 14 17.29 12.15 -1.66
C ILE A 14 15.95 11.41 -1.56
N HIS A 15 15.19 11.67 -0.50
CA HIS A 15 13.89 11.04 -0.29
C HIS A 15 12.88 11.43 -1.38
N HIS A 16 12.81 12.68 -1.81
CA HIS A 16 11.90 13.12 -2.88
C HIS A 16 12.15 12.31 -4.15
N ARG A 17 13.41 12.17 -4.58
CA ARG A 17 13.77 11.43 -5.80
C ARG A 17 13.42 9.95 -5.72
N LEU A 18 13.64 9.33 -4.57
CA LEU A 18 13.30 7.93 -4.34
C LEU A 18 11.78 7.73 -4.41
N ILE A 19 10.99 8.61 -3.81
CA ILE A 19 9.54 8.52 -3.88
C ILE A 19 9.02 8.82 -5.29
N GLU A 20 9.59 9.80 -5.99
CA GLU A 20 9.26 10.10 -7.39
C GLU A 20 9.51 8.91 -8.32
N PHE A 21 10.58 8.14 -8.08
CA PHE A 21 10.81 6.88 -8.80
C PHE A 21 9.68 5.88 -8.54
N VAL A 22 9.31 5.65 -7.28
CA VAL A 22 8.22 4.71 -6.93
C VAL A 22 6.89 5.19 -7.51
N LYS A 23 6.61 6.49 -7.45
CA LYS A 23 5.42 7.10 -8.07
C LYS A 23 5.33 6.80 -9.55
N THR A 24 6.44 7.00 -10.28
CA THR A 24 6.50 6.73 -11.72
C THR A 24 6.40 5.23 -12.01
N ALA A 25 6.95 4.36 -11.15
CA ALA A 25 6.78 2.92 -11.25
C ALA A 25 5.31 2.51 -11.09
N LEU A 26 4.63 3.01 -10.06
CA LEU A 26 3.20 2.73 -9.81
C LEU A 26 2.32 3.17 -10.97
N ILE A 27 2.56 4.36 -11.54
CA ILE A 27 1.86 4.83 -12.73
C ILE A 27 2.05 3.86 -13.88
N ASN A 28 3.28 3.43 -14.17
CA ASN A 28 3.55 2.51 -15.28
C ASN A 28 2.96 1.10 -15.07
N ILE A 29 2.80 0.65 -13.83
CA ILE A 29 2.27 -0.69 -13.51
C ILE A 29 0.75 -0.68 -13.60
N PHE A 30 0.09 0.33 -13.02
CA PHE A 30 -1.36 0.33 -12.83
C PHE A 30 -2.12 1.09 -13.91
N VAL A 31 -1.55 2.14 -14.49
CA VAL A 31 -2.28 3.02 -15.42
C VAL A 31 -2.21 2.48 -16.84
N SER A 32 -3.35 2.01 -17.34
CA SER A 32 -3.51 1.66 -18.76
C SER A 32 -3.76 2.92 -19.62
N PRO A 33 -3.38 2.90 -20.90
CA PRO A 33 -3.80 3.94 -21.84
C PRO A 33 -5.32 4.13 -21.81
N TYR A 34 -5.76 5.38 -21.94
CA TYR A 34 -7.17 5.81 -21.90
C TYR A 34 -7.88 5.63 -20.54
N ALA A 35 -7.16 5.27 -19.46
CA ALA A 35 -7.74 5.20 -18.13
C ALA A 35 -8.19 6.58 -17.61
N THR A 36 -9.23 6.57 -16.78
CA THR A 36 -9.62 7.67 -15.92
C THR A 36 -8.85 7.60 -14.61
N VAL A 37 -8.04 8.61 -14.33
CA VAL A 37 -7.21 8.67 -13.13
C VAL A 37 -7.72 9.78 -12.21
N CYS A 38 -7.89 9.45 -10.93
CA CYS A 38 -8.14 10.41 -9.87
C CYS A 38 -6.89 10.58 -9.00
N ASP A 39 -6.41 11.81 -8.81
CA ASP A 39 -5.29 12.15 -7.94
C ASP A 39 -5.81 12.96 -6.74
N LEU A 40 -5.85 12.32 -5.56
CA LEU A 40 -6.26 12.94 -4.31
C LEU A 40 -5.11 13.73 -3.71
N TYR A 41 -5.42 14.96 -3.29
CA TYR A 41 -4.47 15.95 -2.81
C TYR A 41 -3.38 16.23 -3.86
N CYS A 42 -3.81 16.58 -5.08
CA CYS A 42 -2.95 16.70 -6.25
C CYS A 42 -1.95 17.88 -6.20
N GLY A 43 -2.14 18.84 -5.29
CA GLY A 43 -1.20 19.92 -5.02
C GLY A 43 -1.07 20.94 -6.16
N LYS A 44 -0.02 21.78 -6.08
CA LYS A 44 0.21 22.91 -7.00
C LYS A 44 0.96 22.57 -8.29
N VAL A 45 1.71 21.47 -8.29
CA VAL A 45 2.53 21.06 -9.45
C VAL A 45 2.12 19.65 -9.81
N PRO A 46 1.14 19.49 -10.70
CA PRO A 46 0.67 18.17 -11.06
C PRO A 46 1.73 17.43 -11.90
N ASP A 47 1.67 16.11 -11.83
CA ASP A 47 2.53 15.17 -12.55
C ASP A 47 2.26 15.09 -14.06
N GLU A 48 1.99 16.24 -14.68
CA GLU A 48 1.55 16.39 -16.06
C GLU A 48 2.31 15.52 -17.06
N ALA A 49 3.64 15.57 -17.01
CA ALA A 49 4.48 14.83 -17.94
C ALA A 49 4.29 13.32 -17.79
N LYS A 50 4.06 12.83 -16.56
CA LYS A 50 3.81 11.41 -16.29
C LYS A 50 2.43 10.99 -16.80
N TRP A 51 1.43 11.84 -16.64
CA TRP A 51 0.08 11.60 -17.16
C TRP A 51 0.02 11.65 -18.68
N ASP A 52 0.77 12.56 -19.31
CA ASP A 52 0.91 12.65 -20.76
C ASP A 52 1.63 11.39 -21.31
N GLU A 53 2.69 10.91 -20.64
CA GLU A 53 3.40 9.67 -21.01
C GLU A 53 2.53 8.41 -20.83
N ALA A 54 1.69 8.37 -19.78
CA ALA A 54 0.76 7.28 -19.53
C ALA A 54 -0.44 7.24 -20.51
N GLN A 55 -0.62 8.29 -21.33
CA GLN A 55 -1.70 8.41 -22.31
C GLN A 55 -3.10 8.20 -21.70
N ILE A 56 -3.36 8.81 -20.54
CA ILE A 56 -4.66 8.72 -19.85
C ILE A 56 -5.80 9.27 -20.71
N GLY A 57 -7.04 8.86 -20.42
CA GLY A 57 -8.25 9.31 -21.11
C GLY A 57 -8.95 10.46 -20.41
N HIS A 58 -8.90 10.47 -19.07
CA HIS A 58 -9.49 11.51 -18.23
C HIS A 58 -8.70 11.70 -16.93
N TYR A 59 -8.54 12.94 -16.48
CA TYR A 59 -7.85 13.30 -15.24
C TYR A 59 -8.79 13.96 -14.25
N ILE A 60 -8.76 13.53 -12.99
CA ILE A 60 -9.60 14.08 -11.93
C ILE A 60 -8.71 14.49 -10.77
N GLY A 61 -8.45 15.80 -10.64
CA GLY A 61 -7.69 16.35 -9.52
C GLY A 61 -8.62 16.74 -8.38
N ILE A 62 -8.39 16.18 -7.19
CA ILE A 62 -9.13 16.58 -5.98
C ILE A 62 -8.16 17.16 -4.98
N ASP A 63 -8.43 18.34 -4.45
CA ASP A 63 -7.61 18.93 -3.39
C ASP A 63 -8.43 19.90 -2.53
N VAL A 64 -7.89 20.26 -1.37
CA VAL A 64 -8.51 21.25 -0.49
C VAL A 64 -8.45 22.64 -1.12
N ALA A 65 -9.49 23.46 -0.93
CA ALA A 65 -9.58 24.79 -1.55
C ALA A 65 -8.38 25.71 -1.25
N THR A 66 -7.71 25.52 -0.11
CA THR A 66 -6.54 26.30 0.30
C THR A 66 -5.25 25.91 -0.43
N SER A 67 -5.24 24.81 -1.19
CA SER A 67 -4.04 24.32 -1.87
C SER A 67 -3.68 25.13 -3.12
N GLY A 68 -4.61 25.91 -3.67
CA GLY A 68 -4.42 26.67 -4.92
C GLY A 68 -4.74 25.87 -6.19
N VAL A 69 -5.53 24.80 -6.08
CA VAL A 69 -5.94 23.97 -7.22
C VAL A 69 -6.65 24.75 -8.34
N SER A 70 -7.29 25.89 -8.04
CA SER A 70 -7.84 26.80 -9.06
C SER A 70 -6.76 27.35 -10.00
N GLU A 71 -5.56 27.67 -9.50
CA GLU A 71 -4.44 28.14 -10.33
C GLU A 71 -3.94 27.01 -11.24
N VAL A 72 -3.91 25.78 -10.72
CA VAL A 72 -3.55 24.57 -11.47
C VAL A 72 -4.53 24.30 -12.58
N ARG A 73 -5.84 24.41 -12.30
CA ARG A 73 -6.92 24.27 -13.27
C ARG A 73 -6.75 25.23 -14.43
N GLU A 74 -6.57 26.51 -14.17
CA GLU A 74 -6.37 27.52 -15.22
C GLU A 74 -5.13 27.22 -16.08
N ALA A 75 -4.03 26.84 -15.44
CA ALA A 75 -2.80 26.46 -16.14
C ALA A 75 -3.01 25.21 -17.01
N TRP A 76 -3.78 24.24 -16.53
CA TRP A 76 -4.08 22.99 -17.24
C TRP A 76 -4.98 23.22 -18.44
N GLU A 77 -6.08 23.96 -18.25
CA GLU A 77 -7.06 24.28 -19.30
C GLU A 77 -6.48 25.20 -20.38
N SER A 78 -5.51 26.05 -20.02
CA SER A 78 -4.78 26.89 -20.99
C SER A 78 -3.99 26.05 -22.01
N ARG A 79 -3.71 24.78 -21.70
CA ARG A 79 -2.98 23.85 -22.56
C ARG A 79 -3.97 22.95 -23.31
N ARG A 80 -3.76 22.77 -24.61
CA ARG A 80 -4.49 21.75 -25.37
C ARG A 80 -3.94 20.36 -25.04
N LYS A 81 -4.56 19.69 -24.08
CA LYS A 81 -4.27 18.29 -23.73
C LYS A 81 -5.07 17.31 -24.61
N ALA A 82 -4.57 16.08 -24.72
CA ALA A 82 -5.21 15.02 -25.50
C ALA A 82 -6.35 14.31 -24.74
N TYR A 83 -6.49 14.59 -23.45
CA TYR A 83 -7.49 14.04 -22.55
C TYR A 83 -8.29 15.15 -21.88
N THR A 84 -9.46 14.81 -21.34
CA THR A 84 -10.30 15.74 -20.58
C THR A 84 -9.85 15.80 -19.13
N SER A 85 -10.18 16.87 -18.41
CA SER A 85 -9.84 17.03 -16.99
C SER A 85 -11.00 17.62 -16.19
N GLU A 86 -11.11 17.21 -14.94
CA GLU A 86 -12.01 17.79 -13.94
C GLU A 86 -11.22 18.09 -12.65
N PHE A 87 -11.49 19.22 -12.02
CA PHE A 87 -10.87 19.62 -10.76
C PHE A 87 -11.93 19.91 -9.71
N LEU A 88 -11.86 19.22 -8.57
CA LEU A 88 -12.80 19.32 -7.46
C LEU A 88 -12.10 19.88 -6.22
N GLU A 89 -12.76 20.83 -5.55
CA GLU A 89 -12.18 21.56 -4.43
C GLU A 89 -12.96 21.26 -3.15
N PHE A 90 -12.51 20.27 -2.40
CA PHE A 90 -13.09 19.85 -1.12
C PHE A 90 -12.09 18.98 -0.34
N ASP A 91 -12.32 18.75 0.95
CA ASP A 91 -11.50 17.79 1.71
C ASP A 91 -12.13 16.38 1.66
N PRO A 92 -11.51 15.39 0.98
CA PRO A 92 -11.99 14.01 0.93
C PRO A 92 -12.13 13.32 2.28
N CYS A 93 -11.44 13.81 3.32
CA CYS A 93 -11.46 13.25 4.66
C CYS A 93 -12.56 13.87 5.54
N ILE A 94 -13.28 14.89 5.07
CA ILE A 94 -14.34 15.59 5.83
C ILE A 94 -15.67 15.58 5.06
N GLU A 95 -15.64 15.91 3.77
CA GLU A 95 -16.82 16.18 2.95
C GLU A 95 -17.20 14.98 2.08
N GLU A 96 -18.45 14.92 1.62
CA GLU A 96 -18.93 13.84 0.75
C GLU A 96 -18.67 14.16 -0.71
N VAL A 97 -18.06 13.22 -1.44
CA VAL A 97 -17.72 13.41 -2.85
C VAL A 97 -18.93 13.70 -3.73
N ASP A 98 -20.10 13.14 -3.39
CA ASP A 98 -21.36 13.30 -4.12
C ASP A 98 -21.87 14.76 -4.19
N LEU A 99 -21.41 15.64 -3.30
CA LEU A 99 -21.77 17.06 -3.31
C LEU A 99 -21.07 17.83 -4.44
N TYR A 100 -19.88 17.36 -4.83
CA TYR A 100 -18.98 18.02 -5.79
C TYR A 100 -18.98 17.29 -7.12
N TRP A 101 -19.01 15.97 -7.07
CA TRP A 101 -19.01 15.09 -8.22
C TRP A 101 -20.43 14.91 -8.78
N LYS A 102 -20.74 15.69 -9.83
CA LYS A 102 -22.07 15.63 -10.48
C LYS A 102 -22.13 14.64 -11.64
N ASN A 103 -21.00 14.38 -12.29
CA ASN A 103 -20.96 13.50 -13.47
C ASN A 103 -20.54 12.07 -13.11
N LYS A 104 -21.47 11.27 -12.57
CA LYS A 104 -21.21 9.87 -12.16
C LYS A 104 -20.84 8.92 -13.30
N GLU A 105 -20.88 9.36 -14.56
CA GLU A 105 -20.49 8.55 -15.71
C GLU A 105 -18.96 8.36 -15.82
N ASN A 106 -18.17 9.26 -15.24
CA ASN A 106 -16.70 9.24 -15.34
C ASN A 106 -16.01 8.56 -14.14
N GLN A 107 -16.49 7.38 -13.72
CA GLN A 107 -15.86 6.67 -12.61
C GLN A 107 -14.37 6.41 -12.89
N ALA A 108 -13.54 6.55 -11.86
CA ALA A 108 -12.11 6.38 -11.97
C ALA A 108 -11.75 4.89 -12.06
N ASP A 109 -10.83 4.57 -12.96
CA ASP A 109 -10.14 3.28 -12.99
C ASP A 109 -9.21 3.15 -11.78
N ILE A 110 -8.56 4.26 -11.42
CA ILE A 110 -7.52 4.32 -10.40
C ILE A 110 -7.67 5.60 -9.60
N VAL A 111 -7.61 5.49 -8.28
CA VAL A 111 -7.52 6.61 -7.35
C VAL A 111 -6.16 6.55 -6.66
N PHE A 112 -5.37 7.60 -6.83
CA PHE A 112 -4.11 7.79 -6.14
C PHE A 112 -4.31 8.66 -4.90
N CYS A 113 -3.75 8.24 -3.77
CA CYS A 113 -3.52 9.11 -2.62
C CYS A 113 -2.06 8.93 -2.22
N MET A 114 -1.17 9.69 -2.85
CA MET A 114 0.28 9.44 -2.81
C MET A 114 0.83 9.55 -1.40
N GLN A 115 1.32 10.71 -0.96
CA GLN A 115 1.93 10.87 0.36
C GLN A 115 0.97 11.43 1.42
N HIS A 116 -0.30 11.65 1.07
CA HIS A 116 -1.24 12.40 1.91
C HIS A 116 -2.04 11.54 2.91
N LEU A 117 -2.02 10.21 2.78
CA LEU A 117 -2.75 9.32 3.69
C LEU A 117 -2.45 9.58 5.20
N PRO A 118 -1.20 9.84 5.64
CA PRO A 118 -0.89 10.14 7.04
C PRO A 118 -1.55 11.39 7.60
N LEU A 119 -2.00 12.31 6.76
CA LEU A 119 -2.71 13.52 7.19
C LEU A 119 -4.19 13.23 7.46
N CYS A 120 -4.73 12.15 6.89
CA CYS A 120 -6.12 11.76 7.04
C CYS A 120 -6.41 10.82 8.21
N VAL A 121 -5.39 10.19 8.82
CA VAL A 121 -5.56 9.19 9.89
C VAL A 121 -5.61 9.79 11.30
N GLU A 122 -6.03 11.05 11.43
CA GLU A 122 -6.19 11.70 12.73
C GLU A 122 -7.33 11.10 13.55
N THR A 123 -8.46 10.76 12.92
CA THR A 123 -9.60 10.10 13.57
C THR A 123 -10.14 8.97 12.69
N GLU A 124 -10.84 8.02 13.30
CA GLU A 124 -11.46 6.90 12.57
C GLU A 124 -12.50 7.39 11.56
N GLU A 125 -13.26 8.43 11.89
CA GLU A 125 -14.31 9.01 11.05
C GLU A 125 -13.72 9.61 9.77
N LYS A 126 -12.58 10.29 9.85
CA LYS A 126 -11.90 10.87 8.69
C LYS A 126 -11.44 9.79 7.70
N VAL A 127 -10.87 8.70 8.21
CA VAL A 127 -10.43 7.57 7.40
C VAL A 127 -11.62 6.85 6.77
N ARG A 128 -12.68 6.61 7.54
CA ARG A 128 -13.93 6.02 7.05
C ARG A 128 -14.53 6.87 5.93
N ARG A 129 -14.59 8.20 6.10
CA ARG A 129 -15.08 9.13 5.08
C ARG A 129 -14.26 9.07 3.80
N LEU A 130 -12.93 9.14 3.93
CA LEU A 130 -12.01 9.03 2.79
C LEU A 130 -12.25 7.74 2.00
N LEU A 131 -12.30 6.59 2.68
CA LEU A 131 -12.44 5.29 2.02
C LEU A 131 -13.81 5.12 1.36
N HIS A 132 -14.88 5.64 1.95
CA HIS A 132 -16.19 5.69 1.29
C HIS A 132 -16.16 6.56 0.04
N ASN A 133 -15.54 7.74 0.10
CA ASN A 133 -15.40 8.62 -1.07
C ASN A 133 -14.60 7.92 -2.18
N VAL A 134 -13.46 7.30 -1.84
CA VAL A 134 -12.65 6.50 -2.77
C VAL A 134 -13.46 5.37 -3.40
N SER A 135 -14.22 4.63 -2.60
CA SER A 135 -15.07 3.55 -3.11
C SER A 135 -16.15 4.04 -4.07
N SER A 136 -16.75 5.21 -3.80
CA SER A 136 -17.73 5.83 -4.70
C SER A 136 -17.11 6.32 -6.02
N LEU A 137 -15.88 6.83 -5.95
CA LEU A 137 -15.10 7.31 -7.10
C LEU A 137 -14.69 6.18 -8.04
N LEU A 138 -14.34 5.02 -7.49
CA LEU A 138 -13.85 3.89 -8.26
C LEU A 138 -14.97 3.16 -9.01
N LYS A 139 -14.68 2.78 -10.25
CA LYS A 139 -15.47 1.76 -10.95
C LYS A 139 -15.22 0.37 -10.34
N PRO A 140 -16.13 -0.60 -10.52
CA PRO A 140 -15.85 -1.99 -10.17
C PRO A 140 -14.57 -2.50 -10.86
N GLY A 141 -13.72 -3.20 -10.12
CA GLY A 141 -12.39 -3.65 -10.55
C GLY A 141 -11.28 -2.59 -10.43
N GLY A 142 -11.60 -1.32 -10.13
CA GLY A 142 -10.64 -0.23 -10.01
C GLY A 142 -9.76 -0.29 -8.75
N TYR A 143 -8.64 0.44 -8.77
CA TYR A 143 -7.62 0.38 -7.71
C TYR A 143 -7.50 1.68 -6.91
N PHE A 144 -7.36 1.56 -5.59
CA PHE A 144 -6.95 2.64 -4.70
C PHE A 144 -5.54 2.39 -4.19
N LEU A 145 -4.60 3.29 -4.46
CA LEU A 145 -3.22 3.06 -4.08
C LEU A 145 -2.43 4.34 -3.77
N GLY A 146 -1.29 4.16 -3.10
CA GLY A 146 -0.44 5.28 -2.70
C GLY A 146 0.80 4.86 -1.93
N ILE A 147 1.46 5.84 -1.31
CA ILE A 147 2.75 5.68 -0.62
C ILE A 147 2.67 6.31 0.76
N THR A 148 2.76 5.52 1.81
CA THR A 148 2.67 6.03 3.19
C THR A 148 3.92 5.63 3.99
N PRO A 149 4.33 6.38 5.01
CA PRO A 149 5.31 5.91 5.97
C PRO A 149 4.90 4.56 6.57
N ASP A 150 5.85 3.65 6.63
CA ASP A 150 5.68 2.27 7.06
C ASP A 150 5.61 2.22 8.59
N SER A 151 4.39 2.00 9.11
CA SER A 151 4.16 1.97 10.56
C SER A 151 4.82 0.77 11.24
N SER A 152 4.96 -0.37 10.55
CA SER A 152 5.64 -1.56 11.06
C SER A 152 7.14 -1.31 11.25
N THR A 153 7.77 -0.61 10.31
CA THR A 153 9.18 -0.20 10.36
C THR A 153 9.39 0.85 11.44
N ILE A 154 8.55 1.89 11.49
CA ILE A 154 8.59 2.92 12.52
C ILE A 154 8.46 2.29 13.90
N TRP A 155 7.48 1.39 14.08
CA TRP A 155 7.24 0.69 15.34
C TRP A 155 8.42 -0.21 15.74
N SER A 156 8.94 -1.01 14.80
CA SER A 156 10.09 -1.88 15.04
C SER A 156 11.34 -1.09 15.45
N LYS A 157 11.57 0.07 14.83
CA LYS A 157 12.68 0.97 15.19
C LYS A 157 12.44 1.62 16.57
N TYR A 158 11.21 2.01 16.88
CA TYR A 158 10.84 2.54 18.19
C TYR A 158 11.08 1.52 19.31
N GLN A 159 10.60 0.28 19.15
CA GLN A 159 10.77 -0.79 20.15
C GLN A 159 12.24 -1.09 20.44
N LYS A 160 13.08 -1.21 19.40
CA LYS A 160 14.52 -1.40 19.56
C LYS A 160 15.18 -0.27 20.36
N ASN A 161 14.73 0.97 20.17
CA ASN A 161 15.21 2.09 20.96
C ASN A 161 14.79 1.93 22.42
N VAL A 162 13.52 1.63 22.70
CA VAL A 162 13.01 1.38 24.06
C VAL A 162 13.83 0.30 24.76
N GLU A 163 14.04 -0.86 24.12
CA GLU A 163 14.85 -1.97 24.65
C GLU A 163 16.30 -1.56 24.94
N ALA A 164 16.94 -0.82 24.01
CA ALA A 164 18.30 -0.33 24.19
C ALA A 164 18.41 0.67 25.37
N TYR A 165 17.39 1.49 25.58
CA TYR A 165 17.31 2.40 26.73
C TYR A 165 17.20 1.63 28.04
N HIS A 166 16.34 0.60 28.11
CA HIS A 166 16.21 -0.25 29.29
C HIS A 166 17.50 -1.04 29.59
N ASN A 167 18.17 -1.56 28.56
CA ASN A 167 19.43 -2.32 28.73
C ASN A 167 20.62 -1.46 29.16
N LYS A 168 20.68 -0.18 28.74
CA LYS A 168 21.76 0.75 29.12
C LYS A 168 21.53 1.43 30.46
N SER A 169 20.28 1.48 30.93
CA SER A 169 19.86 2.30 32.06
C SER A 169 19.36 1.45 33.22
N ALA A 170 20.14 0.45 33.64
CA ALA A 170 19.88 -0.40 34.82
C ALA A 170 19.87 0.37 36.17
N GLY A 171 19.68 1.69 36.16
CA GLY A 171 19.64 2.58 37.33
C GLY A 171 18.91 3.91 37.14
N MET A 172 18.12 4.10 36.08
CA MET A 172 17.26 5.29 35.92
C MET A 172 15.77 4.97 36.09
N LYS A 173 14.97 6.02 36.36
CA LYS A 173 13.54 5.94 36.69
C LYS A 173 12.76 5.09 35.65
N PRO A 174 11.84 4.22 36.09
CA PRO A 174 11.24 3.18 35.25
C PRO A 174 10.31 3.63 34.09
N ASN A 175 10.16 4.92 33.80
CA ASN A 175 9.14 5.44 32.86
C ASN A 175 9.65 6.46 31.83
N ILE A 176 10.92 6.41 31.41
CA ILE A 176 11.43 7.28 30.34
C ILE A 176 11.37 6.52 29.02
N PHE A 177 10.38 6.85 28.18
CA PHE A 177 10.25 6.29 26.85
C PHE A 177 11.02 7.17 25.85
N PRO A 178 11.96 6.62 25.05
CA PRO A 178 12.61 7.40 24.02
C PRO A 178 11.58 7.85 22.99
N ASN A 179 11.27 9.15 22.98
CA ASN A 179 10.28 9.74 22.09
C ASN A 179 10.78 9.97 20.66
N CYS A 180 12.01 9.54 20.32
CA CYS A 180 12.58 9.76 19.00
C CYS A 180 13.29 8.53 18.42
N ILE A 181 13.21 8.42 17.09
CA ILE A 181 14.00 7.52 16.27
C ILE A 181 14.98 8.39 15.49
N ARG A 182 16.27 8.13 15.66
CA ARG A 182 17.33 8.85 14.95
C ARG A 182 18.05 7.89 14.01
N SER A 183 18.10 8.25 12.74
CA SER A 183 18.98 7.67 11.74
C SER A 183 19.97 8.72 11.23
N GLU A 184 20.89 8.32 10.36
CA GLU A 184 21.75 9.26 9.61
C GLU A 184 20.93 10.09 8.61
N SER A 185 19.84 9.51 8.10
CA SER A 185 19.05 10.10 7.00
C SER A 185 17.83 10.88 7.45
N TYR A 186 17.31 10.61 8.65
CA TYR A 186 16.11 11.26 9.17
C TYR A 186 15.99 11.15 10.70
N MET A 187 15.09 11.95 11.24
CA MET A 187 14.66 11.92 12.63
C MET A 187 13.13 11.88 12.70
N ILE A 188 12.60 10.97 13.52
CA ILE A 188 11.19 10.89 13.87
C ILE A 188 11.04 11.23 15.34
N THR A 189 10.14 12.15 15.68
CA THR A 189 9.86 12.56 17.06
C THR A 189 8.36 12.43 17.32
N PHE A 190 7.95 11.59 18.26
CA PHE A 190 6.55 11.45 18.65
C PHE A 190 6.14 12.62 19.55
N GLU A 191 4.95 13.20 19.30
CA GLU A 191 4.49 14.38 20.05
C GLU A 191 4.10 14.05 21.49
N VAL A 192 3.54 12.86 21.72
CA VAL A 192 3.07 12.40 23.02
C VAL A 192 3.75 11.08 23.38
N GLU A 193 4.39 11.05 24.55
CA GLU A 193 4.87 9.82 25.17
C GLU A 193 3.67 9.05 25.74
N GLU A 194 3.31 7.94 25.11
CA GLU A 194 2.23 7.06 25.55
C GLU A 194 2.77 5.64 25.64
N GLU A 195 2.36 4.93 26.68
CA GLU A 195 2.72 3.52 26.91
C GLU A 195 2.14 2.61 25.82
N LYS A 196 1.04 3.03 25.18
CA LYS A 196 0.39 2.33 24.08
C LYS A 196 0.15 3.29 22.92
N PHE A 197 0.38 2.83 21.69
CA PHE A 197 0.08 3.62 20.50
C PHE A 197 -1.42 3.51 20.19
N PRO A 198 -2.17 4.63 20.16
CA PRO A 198 -3.55 4.60 19.73
C PRO A 198 -3.61 4.21 18.24
N PHE A 199 -4.71 3.59 17.84
CA PHE A 199 -4.91 3.16 16.45
C PHE A 199 -5.05 4.32 15.46
N PHE A 200 -5.41 5.51 15.95
CA PHE A 200 -5.59 6.74 15.17
C PHE A 200 -5.01 7.92 15.93
N GLY A 201 -4.60 8.98 15.20
CA GLY A 201 -4.19 10.24 15.80
C GLY A 201 -2.81 10.24 16.49
N LYS A 202 -2.04 9.15 16.39
CA LYS A 202 -0.66 9.12 16.93
C LYS A 202 0.26 10.01 16.08
N LYS A 203 0.42 11.26 16.49
CA LYS A 203 1.22 12.27 15.78
C LYS A 203 2.71 12.09 16.00
N TYR A 204 3.47 12.27 14.93
CA TYR A 204 4.92 12.34 14.94
C TYR A 204 5.42 13.38 13.93
N GLN A 205 6.58 13.94 14.22
CA GLN A 205 7.30 14.84 13.32
C GLN A 205 8.40 14.06 12.61
N LEU A 206 8.40 14.07 11.29
CA LEU A 206 9.42 13.49 10.44
C LEU A 206 10.30 14.60 9.86
N LYS A 207 11.62 14.48 10.00
CA LYS A 207 12.58 15.42 9.43
C LYS A 207 13.69 14.67 8.72
N PHE A 208 13.85 14.85 7.41
CA PHE A 208 14.99 14.32 6.68
C PHE A 208 16.25 15.17 6.85
N ALA A 209 17.40 14.53 6.70
CA ALA A 209 18.68 15.20 6.68
C ALA A 209 18.77 16.12 5.45
N GLY A 210 18.90 17.44 5.70
CA GLY A 210 18.97 18.45 4.65
C GLY A 210 17.69 19.27 4.47
N ASP A 211 16.57 18.84 5.05
CA ASP A 211 15.31 19.56 4.97
C ASP A 211 15.26 20.71 5.99
N MET A 212 14.61 21.80 5.59
CA MET A 212 14.47 23.02 6.39
C MET A 212 13.47 22.86 7.54
N SER A 213 12.38 22.13 7.32
CA SER A 213 11.28 21.93 8.26
C SER A 213 11.01 20.45 8.50
N ALA A 214 10.42 20.14 9.65
CA ALA A 214 9.84 18.82 9.91
C ALA A 214 8.37 18.81 9.45
N GLU A 215 7.90 17.65 9.00
CA GLU A 215 6.52 17.40 8.62
C GLU A 215 5.79 16.65 9.73
N THR A 216 4.56 17.05 10.04
CA THR A 216 3.74 16.38 11.06
C THR A 216 2.80 15.39 10.39
N HIS A 217 2.92 14.13 10.77
CA HIS A 217 2.11 13.02 10.25
C HIS A 217 1.43 12.26 11.39
N CYS A 218 0.32 11.60 11.08
CA CYS A 218 -0.27 10.61 11.98
C CYS A 218 0.17 9.19 11.53
N LEU A 219 0.46 8.33 12.50
CA LEU A 219 0.85 6.94 12.24
C LEU A 219 -0.35 6.15 11.68
N VAL A 220 -0.14 5.48 10.54
CA VAL A 220 -1.19 4.67 9.89
C VAL A 220 -1.16 3.24 10.44
N HIS A 221 -2.15 2.85 11.23
CA HIS A 221 -2.29 1.47 11.69
C HIS A 221 -2.89 0.59 10.58
N PHE A 222 -2.07 -0.20 9.89
CA PHE A 222 -2.51 -0.98 8.71
C PHE A 222 -3.68 -1.93 8.98
N PRO A 223 -3.77 -2.67 10.10
CA PRO A 223 -4.95 -3.48 10.39
C PRO A 223 -6.24 -2.67 10.48
N SER A 224 -6.18 -1.46 11.05
CA SER A 224 -7.34 -0.55 11.09
C SER A 224 -7.69 -0.04 9.69
N LEU A 225 -6.69 0.32 8.89
CA LEU A 225 -6.90 0.76 7.51
C LEU A 225 -7.58 -0.34 6.68
N ILE A 226 -7.10 -1.59 6.77
CA ILE A 226 -7.68 -2.74 6.05
C ILE A 226 -9.12 -3.00 6.49
N ARG A 227 -9.40 -2.95 7.80
CA ARG A 227 -10.75 -3.11 8.34
C ARG A 227 -11.70 -2.06 7.77
N LEU A 228 -11.33 -0.78 7.83
CA LEU A 228 -12.16 0.32 7.33
C LEU A 228 -12.30 0.28 5.81
N ALA A 229 -11.27 -0.16 5.09
CA ALA A 229 -11.33 -0.31 3.64
C ALA A 229 -12.39 -1.36 3.25
N ARG A 230 -12.39 -2.50 3.97
CA ARG A 230 -13.43 -3.53 3.82
C ARG A 230 -14.82 -3.02 4.12
N GLU A 231 -15.00 -2.24 5.19
CA GLU A 231 -16.28 -1.60 5.52
C GLU A 231 -16.77 -0.67 4.39
N ALA A 232 -15.85 -0.03 3.66
CA ALA A 232 -16.16 0.82 2.51
C ALA A 232 -16.34 0.04 1.18
N GLY A 233 -16.20 -1.29 1.18
CA GLY A 233 -16.30 -2.13 -0.02
C GLY A 233 -15.01 -2.19 -0.86
N LEU A 234 -13.86 -1.97 -0.24
CA LEU A 234 -12.53 -2.13 -0.85
C LEU A 234 -11.84 -3.38 -0.28
N GLU A 235 -11.26 -4.20 -1.14
CA GLU A 235 -10.49 -5.37 -0.77
C GLU A 235 -9.00 -5.05 -0.71
N TYR A 236 -8.34 -5.59 0.32
CA TYR A 236 -6.89 -5.51 0.45
C TYR A 236 -6.21 -6.32 -0.66
N VAL A 237 -5.27 -5.69 -1.37
CA VAL A 237 -4.42 -6.36 -2.35
C VAL A 237 -3.03 -6.53 -1.75
N GLU A 238 -2.39 -5.42 -1.39
CA GLU A 238 -1.00 -5.42 -0.97
C GLU A 238 -0.64 -4.19 -0.12
N ILE A 239 0.18 -4.39 0.90
CA ILE A 239 0.97 -3.34 1.56
C ILE A 239 2.40 -3.85 1.55
N GLN A 240 3.26 -3.24 0.74
CA GLN A 240 4.63 -3.71 0.52
C GLN A 240 5.65 -2.62 0.82
N ASN A 241 6.64 -2.95 1.64
CA ASN A 241 7.72 -2.03 1.96
C ASN A 241 8.46 -1.62 0.68
N LEU A 242 8.82 -0.34 0.55
CA LEU A 242 9.38 0.14 -0.71
C LEU A 242 10.75 -0.46 -1.05
N THR A 243 11.49 -1.01 -0.09
CA THR A 243 12.74 -1.74 -0.37
C THR A 243 12.47 -3.06 -1.10
N GLU A 244 11.44 -3.79 -0.69
CA GLU A 244 10.98 -5.02 -1.34
C GLU A 244 10.38 -4.70 -2.71
N PHE A 245 9.51 -3.69 -2.78
CA PHE A 245 8.95 -3.19 -4.04
C PHE A 245 10.04 -2.84 -5.06
N TYR A 246 11.11 -2.17 -4.61
CA TYR A 246 12.23 -1.83 -5.48
C TYR A 246 12.94 -3.08 -6.00
N ASP A 247 13.23 -4.04 -5.13
CA ASP A 247 13.93 -5.27 -5.52
C ASP A 247 13.13 -6.11 -6.51
N ASP A 248 11.80 -6.15 -6.36
CA ASP A 248 10.90 -6.86 -7.27
C ASP A 248 10.79 -6.19 -8.65
N ASN A 249 10.74 -4.85 -8.67
CA ASN A 249 10.46 -4.10 -9.90
C ASN A 249 11.72 -3.59 -10.63
N ARG A 250 12.89 -3.52 -9.97
CA ARG A 250 14.09 -2.89 -10.54
C ARG A 250 14.55 -3.48 -11.88
N ALA A 251 14.32 -4.77 -12.13
CA ALA A 251 14.69 -5.41 -13.38
C ALA A 251 13.80 -4.96 -14.56
N GLN A 252 12.49 -4.84 -14.32
CA GLN A 252 11.51 -4.38 -15.31
C GLN A 252 11.66 -2.88 -15.57
N LEU A 253 12.06 -2.11 -14.56
CA LEU A 253 12.20 -0.66 -14.61
C LEU A 253 13.62 -0.19 -15.04
N ALA A 254 14.55 -1.13 -15.24
CA ALA A 254 15.96 -0.88 -15.55
C ALA A 254 16.20 -0.04 -16.82
N GLY A 255 15.34 -0.16 -17.84
CA GLY A 255 15.52 0.56 -19.11
C GLY A 255 14.99 2.00 -19.09
N LYS A 256 13.75 2.20 -18.62
CA LYS A 256 13.03 3.49 -18.73
C LYS A 256 13.18 4.42 -17.52
N LEU A 257 13.34 3.88 -16.32
CA LEU A 257 13.24 4.66 -15.07
C LEU A 257 14.53 4.69 -14.24
N MET A 258 15.45 3.77 -14.48
CA MET A 258 16.74 3.73 -13.77
C MET A 258 17.77 4.70 -14.35
N ALA A 259 17.70 5.06 -15.63
CA ALA A 259 18.63 6.02 -16.22
C ALA A 259 18.59 7.39 -15.49
N PRO A 260 17.42 7.97 -15.16
CA PRO A 260 17.35 9.16 -14.31
C PRO A 260 17.95 8.97 -12.90
N LEU A 261 17.73 7.82 -12.24
CA LEU A 261 18.31 7.55 -10.92
C LEU A 261 19.84 7.43 -10.95
N MET A 262 20.41 6.95 -12.05
CA MET A 262 21.85 6.82 -12.26
C MET A 262 22.51 8.14 -12.69
N ASP A 263 21.80 8.98 -13.45
CA ASP A 263 22.29 10.28 -13.95
C ASP A 263 22.13 11.41 -12.91
N ALA A 264 21.19 11.28 -11.98
CA ALA A 264 20.84 12.30 -10.99
C ALA A 264 21.87 12.42 -9.84
N GLY A 265 23.15 12.70 -10.14
CA GLY A 265 24.12 13.47 -9.33
C GLY A 265 24.43 13.05 -7.88
N HIS A 266 23.74 12.05 -7.34
CA HIS A 266 23.91 11.46 -6.03
C HIS A 266 23.78 9.97 -6.25
N ASN A 267 24.82 9.20 -5.94
CA ASN A 267 24.87 7.75 -6.13
C ASN A 267 23.74 7.06 -5.33
N LEU A 268 22.49 7.07 -5.79
CA LEU A 268 21.36 6.45 -5.10
C LEU A 268 21.47 4.93 -5.18
N VAL A 269 22.04 4.47 -6.29
CA VAL A 269 22.23 3.06 -6.65
C VAL A 269 23.68 2.81 -7.06
N ASP A 270 24.15 1.58 -6.92
CA ASP A 270 25.44 1.14 -7.44
C ASP A 270 25.41 0.91 -8.96
N GLN A 271 26.56 0.56 -9.54
CA GLN A 271 26.69 0.26 -10.98
C GLN A 271 25.81 -0.90 -11.47
N ARG A 272 25.23 -1.68 -10.55
CA ARG A 272 24.37 -2.84 -10.82
C ARG A 272 22.89 -2.54 -10.50
N GLY A 273 22.56 -1.29 -10.21
CA GLY A 273 21.23 -0.84 -9.85
C GLY A 273 20.75 -1.38 -8.50
N ARG A 274 21.65 -1.56 -7.52
CA ARG A 274 21.28 -1.86 -6.12
C ARG A 274 21.31 -0.60 -5.29
N LEU A 275 20.34 -0.42 -4.40
CA LEU A 275 20.29 0.74 -3.51
C LEU A 275 21.52 0.82 -2.62
N LEU A 276 22.10 2.02 -2.50
CA LEU A 276 23.11 2.27 -1.46
C LEU A 276 22.45 2.34 -0.08
N GLN A 277 23.24 2.12 0.98
CA GLN A 277 22.77 2.06 2.37
C GLN A 277 21.87 3.23 2.77
N ARG A 278 22.24 4.47 2.38
CA ARG A 278 21.46 5.67 2.69
C ARG A 278 20.09 5.66 1.98
N SER A 279 20.07 5.29 0.71
CA SER A 279 18.84 5.17 -0.08
C SER A 279 17.95 4.06 0.46
N TYR A 280 18.54 2.94 0.85
CA TYR A 280 17.83 1.80 1.44
C TYR A 280 17.14 2.18 2.76
N ASP A 281 17.83 2.89 3.64
CA ASP A 281 17.26 3.32 4.93
C ASP A 281 16.11 4.34 4.77
N VAL A 282 16.21 5.24 3.79
CA VAL A 282 15.14 6.20 3.47
C VAL A 282 13.97 5.50 2.81
N LEU A 283 14.22 4.68 1.79
CA LEU A 283 13.17 3.98 1.06
C LEU A 283 12.41 3.01 1.98
N GLY A 284 13.12 2.29 2.85
CA GLY A 284 12.53 1.37 3.80
C GLY A 284 11.66 2.02 4.89
N LEU A 285 11.66 3.36 4.99
CA LEU A 285 10.73 4.08 5.85
C LEU A 285 9.31 4.15 5.26
N TYR A 286 9.13 3.82 3.99
CA TYR A 286 7.85 3.92 3.29
C TYR A 286 7.38 2.56 2.81
N THR A 287 6.07 2.47 2.57
CA THR A 287 5.40 1.32 1.97
C THR A 287 4.44 1.81 0.89
N THR A 288 4.20 0.98 -0.11
CA THR A 288 2.99 1.10 -0.93
C THR A 288 1.80 0.58 -0.13
N PHE A 289 0.61 1.08 -0.44
CA PHE A 289 -0.65 0.44 -0.09
C PHE A 289 -1.52 0.33 -1.34
N ILE A 290 -2.20 -0.80 -1.52
CA ILE A 290 -3.00 -1.11 -2.69
C ILE A 290 -4.27 -1.84 -2.24
N PHE A 291 -5.40 -1.28 -2.62
CA PHE A 291 -6.73 -1.84 -2.44
C PHE A 291 -7.43 -1.90 -3.80
N GLN A 292 -8.37 -2.83 -3.96
CA GLN A 292 -9.17 -2.97 -5.16
C GLN A 292 -10.65 -2.89 -4.80
N LYS A 293 -11.44 -2.18 -5.59
CA LYS A 293 -12.90 -2.29 -5.53
C LYS A 293 -13.31 -3.56 -6.24
N PRO A 294 -13.95 -4.54 -5.58
CA PRO A 294 -14.34 -5.79 -6.23
C PRO A 294 -15.26 -5.54 -7.41
N ASP A 295 -15.08 -6.33 -8.46
CA ASP A 295 -16.00 -6.34 -9.60
C ASP A 295 -17.07 -7.41 -9.36
N PRO A 296 -18.37 -7.03 -9.20
CA PRO A 296 -19.43 -8.00 -8.94
C PRO A 296 -19.65 -8.97 -10.12
N ASP A 297 -19.22 -8.61 -11.33
CA ASP A 297 -19.37 -9.44 -12.53
C ASP A 297 -18.21 -10.42 -12.72
N ILE A 298 -17.09 -10.20 -12.02
CA ILE A 298 -15.96 -11.13 -11.98
C ILE A 298 -16.16 -12.03 -10.77
N ALA A 299 -16.57 -13.28 -11.01
CA ALA A 299 -16.64 -14.28 -9.95
C ALA A 299 -15.30 -14.32 -9.21
N PRO A 300 -15.27 -14.28 -7.87
CA PRO A 300 -14.02 -14.33 -7.13
C PRO A 300 -13.27 -15.60 -7.55
N PRO A 301 -11.94 -15.55 -7.71
CA PRO A 301 -11.17 -16.75 -8.01
C PRO A 301 -11.49 -17.80 -6.94
N LEU A 302 -11.88 -19.01 -7.38
CA LEU A 302 -12.21 -20.15 -6.52
C LEU A 302 -11.02 -20.47 -5.60
N MET A 303 -10.95 -19.81 -4.46
CA MET A 303 -10.03 -20.14 -3.39
C MET A 303 -10.85 -20.32 -2.12
N THR A 304 -10.65 -21.50 -1.52
CA THR A 304 -11.27 -22.07 -0.32
C THR A 304 -12.71 -22.58 -0.48
N PRO A 305 -12.94 -23.91 -0.41
CA PRO A 305 -14.30 -24.44 -0.35
C PRO A 305 -14.93 -24.02 0.99
N LEU A 306 -16.10 -23.40 0.90
CA LEU A 306 -17.02 -23.30 2.02
C LEU A 306 -17.32 -24.73 2.50
N LEU A 307 -16.91 -25.05 3.73
CA LEU A 307 -17.41 -26.24 4.41
C LEU A 307 -18.89 -25.99 4.68
N GLU A 308 -19.75 -26.58 3.85
CA GLU A 308 -21.17 -26.72 4.17
C GLU A 308 -21.29 -27.52 5.47
N ASP A 309 -21.90 -26.90 6.47
CA ASP A 309 -22.18 -27.48 7.77
C ASP A 309 -23.28 -28.55 7.60
N ALA A 310 -22.86 -29.76 7.23
CA ALA A 310 -23.74 -30.90 7.05
C ALA A 310 -24.15 -31.46 8.43
N SER A 311 -25.16 -30.81 9.01
CA SER A 311 -26.01 -31.40 10.04
C SER A 311 -26.45 -32.81 9.58
N HIS A 312 -25.99 -33.81 10.31
CA HIS A 312 -26.38 -35.20 10.09
C HIS A 312 -27.86 -35.35 10.44
N ASN A 313 -28.66 -35.74 9.45
CA ASN A 313 -29.83 -36.58 9.69
C ASN A 313 -29.93 -37.61 8.56
N HIS A 314 -29.89 -38.87 8.99
CA HIS A 314 -30.16 -40.06 8.20
C HIS A 314 -31.60 -40.04 7.66
N ASP A 315 -31.78 -40.29 6.37
CA ASP A 315 -32.46 -41.47 5.81
C ASP A 315 -32.99 -41.23 4.38
N GLU A 316 -32.99 -42.32 3.61
CA GLU A 316 -33.59 -42.53 2.27
C GLU A 316 -32.90 -41.96 1.02
N ALA A 317 -32.18 -42.84 0.33
CA ALA A 317 -32.14 -42.89 -1.14
C ALA A 317 -33.37 -43.68 -1.64
N PRO A 318 -33.89 -43.54 -2.88
CA PRO A 318 -33.08 -43.94 -4.05
C PRO A 318 -33.42 -43.31 -5.44
N LEU A 319 -32.59 -43.69 -6.42
CA LEU A 319 -32.81 -43.77 -7.88
C LEU A 319 -32.40 -42.59 -8.79
N MET A 320 -31.17 -42.69 -9.30
CA MET A 320 -30.77 -42.21 -10.64
C MET A 320 -30.59 -43.44 -11.57
N PRO A 321 -31.08 -43.43 -12.82
CA PRO A 321 -30.77 -44.47 -13.78
C PRO A 321 -29.45 -44.22 -14.53
N GLN A 322 -28.70 -45.31 -14.64
CA GLN A 322 -27.54 -45.57 -15.50
C GLN A 322 -27.57 -44.94 -16.90
N ARG A 323 -26.39 -44.52 -17.38
CA ARG A 323 -25.97 -44.75 -18.77
C ARG A 323 -24.51 -45.19 -18.84
N ASP A 324 -24.39 -46.47 -19.15
CA ASP A 324 -23.54 -47.13 -20.14
C ASP A 324 -22.01 -47.16 -19.96
N TRP A 325 -21.57 -48.37 -19.60
CA TRP A 325 -20.25 -48.94 -19.81
C TRP A 325 -20.11 -49.57 -21.20
N GLN A 326 -18.98 -49.34 -21.86
CA GLN A 326 -18.29 -50.30 -22.76
C GLN A 326 -16.76 -50.06 -22.56
N VAL A 327 -16.01 -50.88 -21.80
CA VAL A 327 -15.40 -52.20 -22.14
C VAL A 327 -14.58 -52.11 -23.43
N VAL A 328 -13.25 -52.23 -23.42
CA VAL A 328 -12.36 -53.42 -23.45
C VAL A 328 -10.94 -52.91 -23.08
N GLY A 329 -10.05 -53.48 -22.27
CA GLY A 329 -9.87 -54.83 -21.76
C GLY A 329 -8.56 -55.43 -22.29
N TRP A 330 -7.44 -55.33 -21.54
CA TRP A 330 -6.34 -56.31 -21.55
C TRP A 330 -5.72 -56.40 -20.15
N ARG A 331 -5.70 -57.62 -19.63
CA ARG A 331 -5.20 -58.08 -18.32
C ARG A 331 -3.97 -58.96 -18.61
N GLU A 332 -2.97 -58.96 -17.72
CA GLU A 332 -2.33 -60.11 -17.01
C GLU A 332 -0.82 -59.80 -16.95
N ASP A 333 -0.03 -60.02 -15.89
CA ASP A 333 -0.06 -61.10 -14.90
C ASP A 333 0.76 -60.78 -13.63
N ASP A 334 0.28 -61.29 -12.49
CA ASP A 334 0.93 -62.03 -11.37
C ASP A 334 2.31 -61.63 -10.77
N LYS A 335 2.69 -61.86 -9.50
CA LYS A 335 2.13 -62.27 -8.19
C LYS A 335 3.37 -62.33 -7.24
N ASN A 336 3.28 -61.93 -5.97
CA ASN A 336 3.55 -62.74 -4.76
C ASN A 336 3.66 -61.88 -3.46
N VAL A 337 3.39 -62.49 -2.30
CA VAL A 337 2.74 -61.92 -1.09
C VAL A 337 3.49 -62.28 0.23
N GLN A 338 3.63 -61.26 1.15
CA GLN A 338 3.63 -61.23 2.65
C GLN A 338 4.68 -61.94 3.56
N PRO A 339 4.76 -61.65 4.91
CA PRO A 339 4.13 -60.61 5.76
C PRO A 339 5.02 -59.85 6.82
N GLU A 340 4.56 -58.65 7.22
CA GLU A 340 4.44 -57.93 8.56
C GLU A 340 5.18 -58.39 9.86
N PRO A 341 5.39 -57.53 10.92
CA PRO A 341 4.47 -56.45 11.35
C PRO A 341 5.02 -55.12 11.94
N SER A 342 4.11 -54.13 11.88
CA SER A 342 3.77 -53.07 12.87
C SER A 342 4.82 -52.10 13.44
N SER A 343 4.68 -50.80 13.12
CA SER A 343 4.12 -49.78 14.04
C SER A 343 4.24 -48.34 13.47
N GLY A 344 3.15 -47.57 13.53
CA GLY A 344 3.20 -46.10 13.53
C GLY A 344 2.53 -45.33 12.37
N LEU A 345 1.25 -45.00 12.58
CA LEU A 345 0.47 -43.87 12.05
C LEU A 345 1.14 -42.78 11.16
N GLY A 346 0.45 -42.40 10.07
CA GLY A 346 0.00 -41.00 9.88
C GLY A 346 0.61 -40.11 8.77
N LYS A 347 -0.07 -40.08 7.62
CA LYS A 347 -0.45 -38.94 6.74
C LYS A 347 0.48 -37.70 6.51
N ILE A 348 0.78 -37.47 5.22
CA ILE A 348 0.46 -36.28 4.38
C ILE A 348 0.91 -34.88 4.86
N THR A 349 1.91 -34.35 4.13
CA THR A 349 2.09 -32.96 3.64
C THR A 349 2.22 -31.82 4.65
N GLU A 350 3.43 -31.26 4.77
CA GLU A 350 3.66 -29.92 5.33
C GLU A 350 4.37 -29.01 4.30
N GLN A 351 3.60 -28.06 3.76
CA GLN A 351 4.13 -26.80 3.25
C GLN A 351 4.66 -25.99 4.45
N LYS A 352 5.89 -25.50 4.33
CA LYS A 352 6.52 -24.61 5.31
C LYS A 352 5.81 -23.25 5.35
N GLY A 353 4.99 -23.04 6.37
CA GLY A 353 4.61 -21.73 6.89
C GLY A 353 5.45 -21.40 8.11
N ILE A 354 6.28 -20.37 8.01
CA ILE A 354 7.09 -19.81 9.08
C ILE A 354 6.16 -18.90 9.87
N LEU A 355 5.75 -19.31 11.07
CA LEU A 355 5.39 -18.48 12.23
C LEU A 355 4.88 -19.45 13.32
N GLY A 356 5.71 -19.68 14.34
CA GLY A 356 5.29 -20.43 15.53
C GLY A 356 4.17 -19.71 16.28
N PRO A 357 3.36 -20.42 17.07
CA PRO A 357 2.23 -19.81 17.76
C PRO A 357 2.74 -18.82 18.79
N GLY A 358 2.40 -17.54 18.60
CA GLY A 358 2.61 -16.50 19.59
C GLY A 358 1.90 -16.82 20.92
N PRO A 359 2.28 -16.13 22.01
CA PRO A 359 1.81 -16.43 23.37
C PRO A 359 0.29 -16.47 23.47
N ALA A 360 -0.22 -17.44 24.25
CA ALA A 360 -1.63 -17.79 24.35
C ALA A 360 -2.56 -16.67 24.85
N GLU A 361 -2.00 -15.55 25.34
CA GLU A 361 -2.71 -14.41 25.89
C GLU A 361 -3.30 -13.46 24.82
N LEU A 362 -3.06 -13.71 23.53
CA LEU A 362 -3.62 -12.95 22.40
C LEU A 362 -4.61 -13.76 21.54
N ARG A 363 -5.07 -14.93 22.01
CA ARG A 363 -6.15 -15.66 21.35
C ARG A 363 -7.50 -15.11 21.84
N PHE A 364 -8.24 -14.49 20.92
CA PHE A 364 -9.60 -14.03 21.18
C PHE A 364 -10.52 -15.21 21.55
N PRO A 365 -11.48 -15.05 22.47
CA PRO A 365 -12.58 -16.00 22.60
C PRO A 365 -13.53 -15.80 21.40
N GLU A 366 -13.87 -16.91 20.73
CA GLU A 366 -14.87 -16.94 19.65
C GLU A 366 -16.22 -16.42 20.17
N ALA A 367 -16.88 -15.59 19.36
CA ALA A 367 -18.19 -15.04 19.67
C ALA A 367 -19.26 -16.12 19.52
N LEU A 368 -20.14 -16.22 20.54
CA LEU A 368 -21.38 -16.99 20.53
C LEU A 368 -22.45 -16.33 19.65
#